data_AF-A0A2E5WDM1-F1
#
_entry.id   AF-A0A2E5WDM1-F1
#
_cell.length_a   1.000
_cell.length_b   1.000
_cell.length_c   1.000
_cell.angle_alpha   90.00
_cell.angle_beta   90.00
_cell.angle_gamma   90.00
#
_symmetry.space_group_name_H-M   'P 1'
#
loop_
_entity.id
_entity.type
_entity.pdbx_description
1 polymer ?
#
loop_
_entity_poly.entity_id
_entity_poly.type
_entity_poly.pdbx_seq_one_letter_code
_entity_poly.pdbx_strand_id
1 'polypeptide(L)'
;MSDWSCALTLNEQRHVVEGASADLADAIRRGADLRVGTQFRHNEHIDTTSGCDELVEEVAEFAVTYLVEDRWTSGVMTLRQPVELPKGFGPRPSMSYFLYNEDGTQAIARLHMDGGATEGLPGASTVDEPPGMSKYHALDGWDGETNSPSHNFIYYFETFRYHVCDRWEEVLSHDASGQVQSGSFEALRAAFVAGRAVKIGVSGLCDELSDNGEVLAHELFVEIGSGYLYTERSLFIAGSHPIVRVRPATPMIYKSRGWDAGWLVVHTDGTVVYRRCDPYSLRFDDRTFRCATRWFVA
;
A
#
# COMPACT_ATOMS: atom_id res chain seq x y z
N MET A 1 4.34 -20.50 18.52
CA MET A 1 3.79 -19.16 18.78
C MET A 1 3.48 -18.55 17.44
N SER A 2 2.44 -17.70 17.35
CA SER A 2 2.11 -17.01 16.10
C SER A 2 3.11 -15.88 15.88
N ASP A 3 3.63 -15.74 14.65
CA ASP A 3 4.48 -14.58 14.28
C ASP A 3 3.66 -13.28 14.13
N TRP A 4 2.32 -13.39 14.20
CA TRP A 4 1.39 -12.26 14.14
C TRP A 4 1.02 -11.76 15.53
N SER A 5 1.04 -10.43 15.70
CA SER A 5 0.52 -9.70 16.85
C SER A 5 -0.41 -8.57 16.40
N CYS A 6 -1.20 -8.00 17.32
CA CYS A 6 -1.98 -6.78 17.06
C CYS A 6 -1.24 -5.59 17.67
N ALA A 7 -0.74 -4.68 16.84
CA ALA A 7 0.07 -3.54 17.28
C ALA A 7 -0.78 -2.32 17.68
N LEU A 8 -1.98 -2.20 17.10
CA LEU A 8 -2.88 -1.07 17.33
C LEU A 8 -4.33 -1.54 17.17
N THR A 9 -5.20 -1.14 18.08
CA THR A 9 -6.65 -1.29 17.96
C THR A 9 -7.35 0.04 18.15
N LEU A 10 -8.25 0.37 17.22
CA LEU A 10 -9.16 1.50 17.32
C LEU A 10 -10.58 1.03 17.56
N ASN A 11 -11.36 1.81 18.31
CA ASN A 11 -12.82 1.64 18.41
C ASN A 11 -13.56 2.37 17.27
N GLU A 12 -14.90 2.32 17.32
CA GLU A 12 -15.80 3.00 16.37
C GLU A 12 -15.56 4.50 16.25
N GLN A 13 -15.15 5.18 17.33
CA GLN A 13 -14.81 6.60 17.30
C GLN A 13 -13.37 6.85 16.81
N ARG A 14 -12.69 5.80 16.34
CA ARG A 14 -11.28 5.79 15.92
C ARG A 14 -10.31 6.18 17.03
N HIS A 15 -10.72 6.03 18.29
CA HIS A 15 -9.85 6.19 19.44
C HIS A 15 -9.06 4.91 19.68
N VAL A 16 -7.78 5.07 20.04
CA VAL A 16 -6.93 3.97 20.46
C VAL A 16 -7.50 3.34 21.74
N VAL A 17 -7.74 2.03 21.70
CA VAL A 17 -8.18 1.24 22.86
C VAL A 17 -7.17 0.18 23.30
N GLU A 18 -6.24 -0.20 22.41
CA GLU A 18 -5.14 -1.12 22.71
C GLU A 18 -3.95 -0.84 21.77
N GLY A 19 -2.72 -1.08 22.26
CA GLY A 19 -1.50 -0.82 21.51
C GLY A 19 -1.20 0.67 21.32
N ALA A 20 -0.36 1.00 20.34
CA ALA A 20 0.00 2.36 20.02
C ALA A 20 0.44 2.52 18.56
N SER A 21 0.19 3.70 17.96
CA SER A 21 0.73 4.02 16.63
C SER A 21 2.25 3.85 16.54
N ALA A 22 2.97 4.15 17.63
CA ALA A 22 4.43 3.96 17.68
C ALA A 22 4.83 2.49 17.53
N ASP A 23 4.10 1.56 18.16
CA ASP A 23 4.39 0.12 18.05
C ASP A 23 4.12 -0.39 16.63
N LEU A 24 3.08 0.14 15.98
CA LEU A 24 2.77 -0.13 14.57
C LEU A 24 3.86 0.42 13.64
N ALA A 25 4.25 1.68 13.82
CA ALA A 25 5.32 2.32 13.05
C ALA A 25 6.66 1.57 13.23
N ASP A 26 6.97 1.15 14.45
CA ASP A 26 8.15 0.35 14.78
C ASP A 26 8.18 -1.00 14.06
N ALA A 27 7.04 -1.70 14.01
CA ALA A 27 6.92 -2.95 13.27
C ALA A 27 7.09 -2.74 11.76
N ILE A 28 6.44 -1.71 11.18
CA ILE A 28 6.59 -1.40 9.76
C ILE A 28 8.02 -0.95 9.42
N ARG A 29 8.69 -0.20 10.30
CA ARG A 29 10.11 0.15 10.13
C ARG A 29 11.02 -1.08 10.02
N ARG A 30 10.66 -2.19 10.68
CA ARG A 30 11.35 -3.49 10.59
C ARG A 30 10.90 -4.33 9.40
N GLY A 31 10.03 -3.79 8.55
CA GLY A 31 9.53 -4.46 7.36
C GLY A 31 8.41 -5.46 7.63
N ALA A 32 7.67 -5.33 8.75
CA ALA A 32 6.59 -6.25 9.06
C ALA A 32 5.51 -6.32 7.95
N ASP A 33 4.91 -7.49 7.78
CA ASP A 33 3.68 -7.61 6.96
C ASP A 33 2.51 -6.97 7.69
N LEU A 34 1.55 -6.40 6.95
CA LEU A 34 0.37 -5.75 7.52
C LEU A 34 -0.92 -6.43 7.06
N ARG A 35 -1.78 -6.72 8.04
CA ARG A 35 -3.19 -7.03 7.83
C ARG A 35 -4.03 -6.09 8.68
N VAL A 36 -5.14 -5.60 8.14
CA VAL A 36 -6.10 -4.80 8.91
C VAL A 36 -7.36 -5.61 9.06
N GLY A 37 -7.71 -5.88 10.32
CA GLY A 37 -8.99 -6.44 10.71
C GLY A 37 -10.02 -5.33 10.94
N THR A 38 -11.24 -5.51 10.46
CA THR A 38 -12.36 -4.61 10.72
C THR A 38 -13.56 -5.40 11.23
N GLN A 39 -14.41 -4.75 12.02
CA GLN A 39 -15.69 -5.28 12.44
C GLN A 39 -16.82 -4.35 12.03
N PHE A 40 -17.93 -4.89 11.53
CA PHE A 40 -19.13 -4.11 11.14
C PHE A 40 -20.38 -4.98 11.14
N ARG A 41 -21.55 -4.36 11.11
CA ARG A 41 -22.82 -5.07 10.97
C ARG A 41 -23.14 -5.33 9.51
N HIS A 42 -23.63 -6.52 9.19
CA HIS A 42 -23.98 -6.91 7.82
C HIS A 42 -24.94 -5.91 7.16
N ASN A 43 -26.00 -5.50 7.86
CA ASN A 43 -26.98 -4.52 7.40
C ASN A 43 -26.54 -3.05 7.47
N GLU A 44 -25.31 -2.75 7.88
CA GLU A 44 -24.74 -1.40 7.84
C GLU A 44 -23.69 -1.24 6.73
N HIS A 45 -23.11 -2.35 6.25
CA HIS A 45 -21.97 -2.33 5.33
C HIS A 45 -22.15 -3.17 4.06
N ILE A 46 -22.70 -4.38 4.15
CA ILE A 46 -22.77 -5.32 3.02
C ILE A 46 -24.08 -5.15 2.26
N ASP A 47 -25.22 -5.25 2.96
CA ASP A 47 -26.56 -5.09 2.38
C ASP A 47 -27.44 -4.29 3.33
N THR A 48 -27.52 -2.98 3.09
CA THR A 48 -28.25 -2.03 3.93
C THR A 48 -29.77 -2.22 3.92
N THR A 49 -30.28 -3.12 3.08
CA THR A 49 -31.71 -3.48 3.03
C THR A 49 -32.02 -4.79 3.75
N SER A 50 -30.99 -5.54 4.14
CA SER A 50 -31.10 -6.81 4.86
C SER A 50 -31.55 -6.61 6.30
N GLY A 51 -32.35 -7.55 6.82
CA GLY A 51 -32.69 -7.62 8.25
C GLY A 51 -31.58 -8.26 9.11
N CYS A 52 -30.46 -8.67 8.52
CA CYS A 52 -29.37 -9.33 9.22
C CYS A 52 -28.44 -8.32 9.91
N ASP A 53 -28.47 -8.28 11.24
CA ASP A 53 -27.63 -7.44 12.10
C ASP A 53 -26.37 -8.16 12.63
N GLU A 54 -25.96 -9.24 11.96
CA GLU A 54 -24.80 -10.03 12.36
C GLU A 54 -23.52 -9.19 12.33
N LEU A 55 -22.70 -9.35 13.37
CA LEU A 55 -21.35 -8.77 13.41
C LEU A 55 -20.44 -9.58 12.50
N VAL A 56 -19.87 -8.92 11.50
CA VAL A 56 -18.94 -9.49 10.54
C VAL A 56 -17.53 -9.08 10.93
N GLU A 57 -16.60 -10.03 10.88
CA GLU A 57 -15.16 -9.78 10.98
C GLU A 57 -14.53 -9.95 9.60
N GLU A 58 -13.89 -8.90 9.10
CA GLU A 58 -13.08 -8.94 7.87
C GLU A 58 -11.62 -8.77 8.26
N VAL A 59 -10.71 -9.52 7.60
CA VAL A 59 -9.27 -9.29 7.69
C VAL A 59 -8.70 -9.22 6.29
N ALA A 60 -8.17 -8.06 5.92
CA ALA A 60 -7.61 -7.79 4.62
C ALA A 60 -6.08 -7.66 4.67
N GLU A 61 -5.41 -8.10 3.60
CA GLU A 61 -3.97 -7.97 3.42
C GLU A 61 -3.60 -6.67 2.72
N PHE A 62 -2.60 -5.97 3.27
CA PHE A 62 -2.03 -4.74 2.72
C PHE A 62 -0.56 -5.00 2.37
N ALA A 63 -0.35 -5.54 1.17
CA ALA A 63 0.95 -6.04 0.71
C ALA A 63 2.01 -4.94 0.51
N VAL A 64 1.59 -3.69 0.35
CA VAL A 64 2.47 -2.52 0.32
C VAL A 64 2.22 -1.69 1.57
N THR A 65 3.27 -1.37 2.31
CA THR A 65 3.19 -0.50 3.48
C THR A 65 4.07 0.74 3.31
N TYR A 66 3.65 1.81 3.97
CA TYR A 66 4.31 3.09 4.00
C TYR A 66 4.66 3.46 5.43
N LEU A 67 5.84 4.01 5.61
CA LEU A 67 6.23 4.75 6.80
C LEU A 67 6.59 6.18 6.39
N VAL A 68 5.72 7.13 6.70
CA VAL A 68 5.90 8.56 6.39
C VAL A 68 6.45 9.29 7.62
N GLU A 69 7.48 10.09 7.42
CA GLU A 69 8.23 10.83 8.43
C GLU A 69 8.67 9.97 9.63
N ASP A 70 8.95 8.69 9.37
CA ASP A 70 9.32 7.70 10.39
C ASP A 70 8.29 7.51 11.52
N ARG A 71 7.04 7.94 11.31
CA ARG A 71 6.03 7.99 12.38
C ARG A 71 4.60 7.62 11.97
N TRP A 72 4.25 7.74 10.70
CA TRP A 72 2.88 7.52 10.22
C TRP A 72 2.81 6.28 9.34
N THR A 73 2.00 5.32 9.74
CA THR A 73 1.79 4.07 8.99
C THR A 73 0.59 4.17 8.05
N SER A 74 0.76 3.63 6.85
CA SER A 74 -0.36 3.34 5.94
C SER A 74 -0.12 2.05 5.18
N GLY A 75 -1.20 1.34 4.86
CA GLY A 75 -1.17 0.14 4.02
C GLY A 75 -1.95 0.34 2.73
N VAL A 76 -1.50 -0.28 1.64
CA VAL A 76 -2.22 -0.31 0.36
C VAL A 76 -2.41 -1.75 -0.13
N MET A 77 -3.65 -2.10 -0.49
CA MET A 77 -3.98 -3.36 -1.16
C MET A 77 -3.62 -3.25 -2.65
N THR A 78 -2.95 -4.26 -3.22
CA THR A 78 -2.48 -4.20 -4.62
C THR A 78 -3.04 -5.28 -5.54
N LEU A 79 -3.75 -6.28 -5.00
CA LEU A 79 -4.21 -7.46 -5.75
C LEU A 79 -5.74 -7.63 -5.79
N ARG A 80 -6.51 -6.62 -5.33
CA ARG A 80 -7.97 -6.73 -5.24
C ARG A 80 -8.66 -6.32 -6.53
N GLN A 81 -9.47 -7.22 -7.08
CA GLN A 81 -10.52 -6.86 -8.05
C GLN A 81 -11.84 -6.62 -7.32
N PRO A 82 -12.72 -5.73 -7.83
CA PRO A 82 -14.03 -5.53 -7.23
C PRO A 82 -14.89 -6.77 -7.38
N VAL A 83 -15.43 -7.26 -6.26
CA VAL A 83 -16.42 -8.33 -6.23
C VAL A 83 -17.82 -7.74 -6.01
N GLU A 84 -18.80 -8.27 -6.73
CA GLU A 84 -20.22 -8.01 -6.53
C GLU A 84 -20.87 -9.28 -6.00
N LEU A 85 -21.21 -9.28 -4.72
CA LEU A 85 -21.87 -10.43 -4.11
C LEU A 85 -23.37 -10.45 -4.48
N PRO A 86 -23.96 -11.65 -4.72
CA PRO A 86 -23.33 -12.97 -4.86
C PRO A 86 -22.88 -13.29 -6.31
N LYS A 87 -22.89 -12.31 -7.22
CA LYS A 87 -22.87 -12.49 -8.68
C LYS A 87 -21.48 -12.74 -9.28
N GLY A 88 -20.40 -12.28 -8.65
CA GLY A 88 -19.02 -12.46 -9.13
C GLY A 88 -18.19 -11.19 -9.05
N PHE A 89 -17.62 -10.75 -10.18
CA PHE A 89 -16.84 -9.51 -10.28
C PHE A 89 -17.71 -8.32 -10.72
N GLY A 90 -17.28 -7.11 -10.36
CA GLY A 90 -17.92 -5.87 -10.81
C GLY A 90 -17.87 -5.68 -12.34
N PRO A 91 -18.69 -4.78 -12.89
CA PRO A 91 -19.00 -4.72 -14.32
C PRO A 91 -17.81 -4.29 -15.19
N ARG A 92 -16.92 -3.45 -14.65
CA ARG A 92 -15.76 -2.91 -15.39
C ARG A 92 -14.45 -3.50 -14.84
N PRO A 93 -13.67 -4.25 -15.66
CA PRO A 93 -12.39 -4.80 -15.24
C PRO A 93 -11.48 -3.72 -14.65
N SER A 94 -11.11 -3.90 -13.39
CA SER A 94 -10.32 -2.91 -12.67
C SER A 94 -9.58 -3.51 -11.48
N MET A 95 -8.51 -2.83 -11.07
CA MET A 95 -7.87 -3.02 -9.78
C MET A 95 -8.42 -2.01 -8.79
N SER A 96 -8.71 -2.45 -7.57
CA SER A 96 -9.13 -1.60 -6.45
C SER A 96 -8.01 -1.50 -5.42
N TYR A 97 -7.39 -0.34 -5.34
CA TYR A 97 -6.33 -0.05 -4.40
C TYR A 97 -6.94 0.63 -3.17
N PHE A 98 -7.29 -0.17 -2.17
CA PHE A 98 -7.70 0.36 -0.87
C PHE A 98 -6.47 0.79 -0.09
N LEU A 99 -6.56 1.96 0.52
CA LEU A 99 -5.55 2.51 1.40
C LEU A 99 -6.16 2.72 2.78
N TYR A 100 -5.46 2.22 3.81
CA TYR A 100 -5.85 2.40 5.21
C TYR A 100 -4.71 3.10 5.95
N ASN A 101 -5.05 4.19 6.64
CA ASN A 101 -4.15 4.91 7.54
C ASN A 101 -4.31 4.38 8.97
N GLU A 102 -3.28 4.52 9.79
CA GLU A 102 -3.30 4.11 11.21
C GLU A 102 -4.38 4.79 12.08
N ASP A 103 -4.95 5.91 11.64
CA ASP A 103 -6.06 6.62 12.31
C ASP A 103 -7.46 6.16 11.85
N GLY A 104 -7.54 5.12 11.02
CA GLY A 104 -8.78 4.60 10.45
C GLY A 104 -9.35 5.44 9.29
N THR A 105 -8.65 6.49 8.83
CA THR A 105 -8.98 7.19 7.58
C THR A 105 -8.67 6.29 6.39
N GLN A 106 -9.60 6.22 5.44
CA GLN A 106 -9.55 5.26 4.34
C GLN A 106 -9.59 5.98 2.99
N ALA A 107 -9.11 5.30 1.97
CA ALA A 107 -9.24 5.74 0.60
C ALA A 107 -9.34 4.55 -0.36
N ILE A 108 -9.88 4.80 -1.54
CA ILE A 108 -9.88 3.83 -2.62
C ILE A 108 -9.54 4.54 -3.94
N ALA A 109 -8.61 3.96 -4.68
CA ALA A 109 -8.39 4.26 -6.07
C ALA A 109 -8.77 3.06 -6.93
N ARG A 110 -9.36 3.30 -8.10
CA ARG A 110 -9.73 2.25 -9.04
C ARG A 110 -9.04 2.49 -10.37
N LEU A 111 -8.18 1.56 -10.76
CA LEU A 111 -7.55 1.57 -12.08
C LEU A 111 -8.35 0.68 -13.03
N HIS A 112 -9.05 1.28 -13.98
CA HIS A 112 -9.74 0.54 -15.04
C HIS A 112 -8.75 0.02 -16.07
N MET A 113 -8.83 -1.27 -16.42
CA MET A 113 -7.82 -1.96 -17.23
C MET A 113 -8.31 -2.33 -18.65
N ASP A 114 -9.53 -1.94 -19.00
CA ASP A 114 -10.19 -2.32 -20.24
C ASP A 114 -9.82 -1.45 -21.45
N GLY A 115 -9.07 -0.36 -21.25
CA GLY A 115 -8.76 0.61 -22.30
C GLY A 115 -9.96 1.37 -22.83
N GLY A 116 -11.08 1.37 -22.08
CA GLY A 116 -12.28 2.11 -22.44
C GLY A 116 -12.01 3.61 -22.57
N ALA A 117 -12.74 4.26 -23.48
CA ALA A 117 -12.69 5.71 -23.61
C ALA A 117 -13.20 6.38 -22.31
N THR A 118 -12.56 7.49 -21.95
CA THR A 118 -12.94 8.31 -20.80
C THR A 118 -13.54 9.62 -21.29
N GLU A 119 -14.60 10.09 -20.63
CA GLU A 119 -15.29 11.33 -21.01
C GLU A 119 -14.81 12.54 -20.19
N GLY A 120 -14.22 12.30 -19.02
CA GLY A 120 -13.78 13.34 -18.10
C GLY A 120 -12.30 13.73 -18.19
N LEU A 121 -11.98 14.84 -17.52
CA LEU A 121 -10.60 15.29 -17.29
C LEU A 121 -10.16 14.99 -15.85
N PRO A 122 -8.85 14.82 -15.60
CA PRO A 122 -8.34 14.72 -14.24
C PRO A 122 -8.66 15.97 -13.41
N GLY A 123 -9.08 15.79 -12.16
CA GLY A 123 -9.47 16.88 -11.26
C GLY A 123 -10.41 16.42 -10.16
N ALA A 124 -10.90 17.38 -9.37
CA ALA A 124 -11.89 17.11 -8.33
C ALA A 124 -13.19 16.57 -8.93
N SER A 125 -13.85 15.66 -8.21
CA SER A 125 -15.13 15.06 -8.60
C SER A 125 -16.02 14.87 -7.38
N THR A 126 -17.31 14.72 -7.62
CA THR A 126 -18.31 14.47 -6.56
C THR A 126 -18.23 13.03 -6.09
N VAL A 127 -18.44 12.82 -4.78
CA VAL A 127 -18.57 11.49 -4.18
C VAL A 127 -19.87 11.46 -3.43
N ASP A 128 -20.74 10.55 -3.82
CA ASP A 128 -21.99 10.33 -3.11
C ASP A 128 -21.79 9.32 -1.99
N GLU A 129 -22.37 9.59 -0.83
CA GLU A 129 -22.45 8.60 0.24
C GLU A 129 -23.41 7.47 -0.18
N PRO A 130 -23.03 6.19 -0.04
CA PRO A 130 -23.90 5.09 -0.39
C PRO A 130 -25.22 5.13 0.41
N PRO A 131 -26.38 5.03 -0.25
CA PRO A 131 -27.67 5.07 0.44
C PRO A 131 -27.78 4.00 1.53
N GLY A 132 -28.17 4.43 2.74
CA GLY A 132 -28.36 3.53 3.89
C GLY A 132 -27.08 3.17 4.65
N MET A 133 -25.89 3.56 4.19
CA MET A 133 -24.64 3.37 4.95
C MET A 133 -24.38 4.56 5.88
N SER A 134 -25.12 4.67 6.99
CA SER A 134 -25.03 5.80 7.92
C SER A 134 -23.66 6.00 8.58
N LYS A 135 -22.79 5.00 8.54
CA LYS A 135 -21.42 5.03 9.08
C LYS A 135 -20.37 5.40 8.04
N TYR A 136 -20.76 5.59 6.77
CA TYR A 136 -19.88 6.02 5.69
C TYR A 136 -19.93 7.54 5.53
N HIS A 137 -18.77 8.19 5.52
CA HIS A 137 -18.62 9.62 5.26
C HIS A 137 -17.63 9.86 4.15
N ALA A 138 -18.10 10.44 3.05
CA ALA A 138 -17.23 10.88 1.97
C ALA A 138 -16.45 12.13 2.39
N LEU A 139 -15.15 12.18 2.07
CA LEU A 139 -14.31 13.36 2.32
C LEU A 139 -14.14 14.19 1.05
N ASP A 140 -13.56 13.59 0.01
CA ASP A 140 -13.38 14.18 -1.31
C ASP A 140 -13.23 13.09 -2.39
N GLY A 141 -13.39 13.50 -3.65
CA GLY A 141 -13.25 12.62 -4.81
C GLY A 141 -12.43 13.25 -5.93
N TRP A 142 -11.82 12.39 -6.73
CA TRP A 142 -10.92 12.75 -7.79
C TRP A 142 -11.10 11.86 -9.01
N ASP A 143 -11.01 12.48 -10.18
CA ASP A 143 -10.92 11.83 -11.48
C ASP A 143 -12.11 10.89 -11.83
N GLY A 144 -13.32 11.22 -11.33
CA GLY A 144 -14.52 10.37 -11.40
C GLY A 144 -14.88 9.79 -12.78
N GLU A 145 -14.70 10.57 -13.85
CA GLU A 145 -15.04 10.18 -15.23
C GLU A 145 -13.80 9.75 -16.05
N THR A 146 -12.71 9.37 -15.38
CA THR A 146 -11.46 8.92 -16.01
C THR A 146 -11.25 7.41 -15.87
N ASN A 147 -10.07 6.92 -16.24
CA ASN A 147 -9.65 5.53 -15.99
C ASN A 147 -9.16 5.28 -14.56
N SER A 148 -9.07 6.33 -13.75
CA SER A 148 -8.44 6.29 -12.44
C SER A 148 -9.25 6.99 -11.34
N PRO A 149 -10.59 6.79 -11.25
CA PRO A 149 -11.38 7.45 -10.21
C PRO A 149 -10.88 7.02 -8.83
N SER A 150 -10.86 7.98 -7.91
CA SER A 150 -10.45 7.75 -6.54
C SER A 150 -11.22 8.65 -5.58
N HIS A 151 -11.34 8.23 -4.33
CA HIS A 151 -11.94 9.05 -3.28
C HIS A 151 -11.41 8.65 -1.91
N ASN A 152 -11.54 9.58 -0.98
CA ASN A 152 -11.17 9.41 0.42
C ASN A 152 -12.43 9.46 1.27
N PHE A 153 -12.47 8.65 2.32
CA PHE A 153 -13.67 8.46 3.12
C PHE A 153 -13.31 7.98 4.53
N ILE A 154 -14.31 7.99 5.40
CA ILE A 154 -14.26 7.32 6.68
C ILE A 154 -15.46 6.38 6.72
N TYR A 155 -15.20 5.08 6.90
CA TYR A 155 -16.22 4.17 7.39
C TYR A 155 -15.95 3.91 8.87
N TYR A 156 -16.90 4.26 9.74
CA TYR A 156 -16.80 4.04 11.18
C TYR A 156 -17.06 2.57 11.52
N PHE A 157 -16.10 1.70 11.24
CA PHE A 157 -16.13 0.29 11.65
C PHE A 157 -16.19 0.18 13.17
N GLU A 158 -16.85 -0.84 13.71
CA GLU A 158 -16.93 -1.12 15.15
C GLU A 158 -15.55 -1.18 15.80
N THR A 159 -14.60 -1.82 15.10
CA THR A 159 -13.18 -1.82 15.46
C THR A 159 -12.30 -1.85 14.21
N PHE A 160 -11.09 -1.32 14.36
CA PHE A 160 -9.95 -1.57 13.47
C PHE A 160 -8.86 -2.28 14.27
N ARG A 161 -8.26 -3.32 13.73
CA ARG A 161 -7.14 -4.05 14.33
C ARG A 161 -5.98 -4.14 13.34
N TYR A 162 -4.86 -3.51 13.66
CA TYR A 162 -3.66 -3.54 12.83
C TYR A 162 -2.79 -4.70 13.27
N HIS A 163 -2.82 -5.78 12.48
CA HIS A 163 -2.06 -6.99 12.71
C HIS A 163 -0.75 -6.95 11.95
N VAL A 164 0.35 -7.21 12.64
CA VAL A 164 1.70 -7.18 12.08
C VAL A 164 2.39 -8.54 12.20
N CYS A 165 3.12 -8.93 11.16
CA CYS A 165 4.03 -10.09 11.17
C CYS A 165 5.47 -9.60 11.10
N ASP A 166 6.12 -9.50 12.25
CA ASP A 166 7.43 -8.88 12.41
C ASP A 166 8.56 -9.93 12.42
N ARG A 167 8.54 -10.81 11.42
CA ARG A 167 9.51 -11.91 11.26
C ARG A 167 10.72 -11.55 10.38
N TRP A 168 10.75 -10.32 9.87
CA TRP A 168 11.69 -9.89 8.86
C TRP A 168 13.00 -9.40 9.49
N GLU A 169 14.13 -9.80 8.91
CA GLU A 169 15.47 -9.43 9.37
C GLU A 169 16.14 -8.55 8.30
N GLU A 170 16.52 -7.32 8.65
CA GLU A 170 17.35 -6.48 7.77
C GLU A 170 18.76 -7.07 7.67
N VAL A 171 19.15 -7.47 6.46
CA VAL A 171 20.47 -8.10 6.19
C VAL A 171 21.40 -7.23 5.36
N LEU A 172 20.88 -6.18 4.74
CA LEU A 172 21.65 -5.19 3.98
C LEU A 172 20.87 -3.87 3.90
N SER A 173 21.54 -2.75 4.14
CA SER A 173 21.07 -1.41 3.79
C SER A 173 22.14 -0.71 2.98
N HIS A 174 21.75 0.04 1.96
CA HIS A 174 22.65 0.92 1.21
C HIS A 174 21.98 2.25 0.89
N ASP A 175 22.82 3.27 0.67
CA ASP A 175 22.35 4.58 0.19
C ASP A 175 22.03 4.57 -1.31
N ALA A 176 21.62 5.72 -1.85
CA ALA A 176 21.30 5.90 -3.27
C ALA A 176 22.50 5.69 -4.22
N SER A 177 23.73 5.72 -3.70
CA SER A 177 24.94 5.41 -4.47
C SER A 177 25.28 3.91 -4.46
N GLY A 178 24.57 3.11 -3.66
CA GLY A 178 24.87 1.70 -3.43
C GLY A 178 25.94 1.49 -2.35
N GLN A 179 26.32 2.53 -1.60
CA GLN A 179 27.24 2.35 -0.49
C GLN A 179 26.50 1.77 0.72
N VAL A 180 27.02 0.63 1.18
CA VAL A 180 26.49 -0.12 2.32
C VAL A 180 26.51 0.73 3.59
N GLN A 181 25.37 0.81 4.26
CA GLN A 181 25.17 1.48 5.54
C GLN A 181 25.09 0.48 6.71
N SER A 182 24.51 -0.69 6.47
CA SER A 182 24.39 -1.79 7.45
C SER A 182 24.37 -3.15 6.73
N GLY A 183 24.66 -4.22 7.47
CA GLY A 183 24.62 -5.58 6.94
C GLY A 183 25.68 -5.85 5.86
N SER A 184 25.41 -6.81 4.98
CA SER A 184 26.33 -7.12 3.88
C SER A 184 25.63 -7.79 2.69
N PHE A 185 26.24 -7.65 1.52
CA PHE A 185 25.82 -8.38 0.32
C PHE A 185 25.88 -9.91 0.53
N GLU A 186 26.89 -10.38 1.27
CA GLU A 186 27.07 -11.80 1.59
C GLU A 186 25.92 -12.35 2.44
N ALA A 187 25.39 -11.58 3.39
CA ALA A 187 24.25 -11.98 4.21
C ALA A 187 22.97 -12.11 3.35
N LEU A 188 22.69 -11.11 2.51
CA LEU A 188 21.58 -11.17 1.54
C LEU A 188 21.74 -12.35 0.59
N ARG A 189 22.93 -12.56 0.03
CA ARG A 189 23.25 -13.69 -0.84
C ARG A 189 22.99 -15.03 -0.15
N ALA A 190 23.49 -15.20 1.07
CA ALA A 190 23.35 -16.45 1.81
C ALA A 190 21.87 -16.77 2.08
N ALA A 191 21.10 -15.76 2.50
CA ALA A 191 19.67 -15.88 2.74
C ALA A 191 18.89 -16.21 1.45
N PHE A 192 19.17 -15.50 0.36
CA PHE A 192 18.50 -15.74 -0.94
C PHE A 192 18.80 -17.14 -1.49
N VAL A 193 20.06 -17.59 -1.46
CA VAL A 193 20.44 -18.94 -1.92
C VAL A 193 19.85 -20.04 -1.04
N ALA A 194 19.61 -19.76 0.24
CA ALA A 194 18.89 -20.66 1.14
C ALA A 194 17.37 -20.70 0.88
N GLY A 195 16.85 -19.89 -0.05
CA GLY A 195 15.43 -19.85 -0.40
C GLY A 195 14.57 -19.04 0.57
N ARG A 196 15.17 -18.17 1.40
CA ARG A 196 14.43 -17.26 2.28
C ARG A 196 13.63 -16.25 1.45
N ALA A 197 12.46 -15.86 1.94
CA ALA A 197 11.69 -14.79 1.32
C ALA A 197 12.48 -13.48 1.42
N VAL A 198 12.31 -12.57 0.45
CA VAL A 198 13.03 -11.29 0.43
C VAL A 198 12.01 -10.15 0.35
N LYS A 199 12.25 -9.09 1.11
CA LYS A 199 11.47 -7.85 1.10
C LYS A 199 12.41 -6.65 1.02
N ILE A 200 11.95 -5.54 0.46
CA ILE A 200 12.70 -4.30 0.42
C ILE A 200 11.92 -3.16 1.08
N GLY A 201 12.66 -2.20 1.64
CA GLY A 201 12.21 -0.86 1.94
C GLY A 201 12.94 0.12 1.02
N VAL A 202 12.19 0.96 0.28
CA VAL A 202 12.76 1.93 -0.68
C VAL A 202 12.41 3.34 -0.24
N SER A 203 13.44 4.14 0.03
CA SER A 203 13.27 5.52 0.47
C SER A 203 13.08 6.48 -0.71
N GLY A 204 12.16 7.45 -0.58
CA GLY A 204 12.01 8.56 -1.53
C GLY A 204 11.44 8.19 -2.91
N LEU A 205 10.91 6.98 -3.08
CA LEU A 205 10.42 6.50 -4.39
C LEU A 205 9.26 7.35 -4.96
N CYS A 206 8.52 8.03 -4.08
CA CYS A 206 7.34 8.83 -4.43
C CYS A 206 7.63 10.35 -4.47
N ASP A 207 8.88 10.78 -4.39
CA ASP A 207 9.26 12.21 -4.35
C ASP A 207 8.72 12.99 -5.56
N GLU A 208 8.75 12.38 -6.75
CA GLU A 208 8.26 12.98 -7.99
C GLU A 208 6.74 13.16 -8.05
N LEU A 209 5.99 12.58 -7.10
CA LEU A 209 4.55 12.81 -6.99
C LEU A 209 4.23 14.11 -6.22
N SER A 210 5.20 14.75 -5.56
CA SER A 210 4.97 15.97 -4.77
C SER A 210 4.42 17.14 -5.62
N ASP A 211 3.45 17.88 -5.05
CA ASP A 211 3.04 19.17 -5.60
C ASP A 211 3.97 20.25 -5.04
N ASN A 212 4.38 21.20 -5.89
CA ASN A 212 5.20 22.36 -5.50
C ASN A 212 6.58 22.03 -4.92
N GLY A 213 7.04 20.78 -5.02
CA GLY A 213 8.36 20.32 -4.55
C GLY A 213 8.45 20.05 -3.04
N GLU A 214 7.33 20.07 -2.30
CA GLU A 214 7.32 19.64 -0.90
C GLU A 214 7.37 18.10 -0.82
N VAL A 215 8.53 17.59 -0.42
CA VAL A 215 8.78 16.15 -0.27
C VAL A 215 8.78 15.79 1.20
N LEU A 216 7.91 14.87 1.60
CA LEU A 216 7.97 14.24 2.92
C LEU A 216 8.85 13.00 2.86
N ALA A 217 9.74 12.87 3.85
CA ALA A 217 10.53 11.66 4.03
C ALA A 217 9.58 10.45 4.16
N HIS A 218 9.84 9.40 3.39
CA HIS A 218 9.01 8.20 3.42
C HIS A 218 9.80 6.98 2.96
N GLU A 219 9.35 5.82 3.40
CA GLU A 219 9.81 4.53 2.93
C GLU A 219 8.62 3.65 2.55
N LEU A 220 8.71 3.03 1.37
CA LEU A 220 7.75 2.07 0.85
C LEU A 220 8.31 0.66 0.99
N PHE A 221 7.55 -0.25 1.59
CA PHE A 221 7.94 -1.66 1.74
C PHE A 221 7.12 -2.56 0.83
N VAL A 222 7.81 -3.51 0.17
CA VAL A 222 7.18 -4.49 -0.71
C VAL A 222 8.03 -5.77 -0.79
N GLU A 223 7.37 -6.92 -0.87
CA GLU A 223 8.03 -8.19 -1.12
C GLU A 223 8.53 -8.29 -2.58
N ILE A 224 9.61 -9.04 -2.80
CA ILE A 224 10.16 -9.28 -4.14
C ILE A 224 9.77 -10.67 -4.63
N GLY A 225 9.36 -10.75 -5.88
CA GLY A 225 8.91 -12.00 -6.50
C GLY A 225 10.06 -12.81 -7.11
N SER A 226 10.90 -12.19 -7.95
CA SER A 226 12.04 -12.86 -8.61
C SER A 226 13.36 -12.17 -8.28
N GLY A 227 14.43 -12.94 -8.08
CA GLY A 227 15.77 -12.44 -7.78
C GLY A 227 16.84 -13.04 -8.70
N TYR A 228 17.84 -12.23 -9.04
CA TYR A 228 18.93 -12.56 -9.93
C TYR A 228 20.25 -12.16 -9.26
N LEU A 229 21.06 -13.17 -8.94
CA LEU A 229 22.34 -12.99 -8.27
C LEU A 229 23.49 -13.07 -9.27
N TYR A 230 24.21 -11.95 -9.46
CA TYR A 230 25.42 -11.89 -10.27
C TYR A 230 26.63 -12.07 -9.36
N THR A 231 27.17 -13.29 -9.32
CA THR A 231 28.17 -13.71 -8.32
C THR A 231 29.55 -13.10 -8.49
N GLU A 232 29.96 -12.78 -9.73
CA GLU A 232 31.27 -12.16 -10.01
C GLU A 232 31.26 -10.64 -9.76
N ARG A 233 30.08 -10.01 -9.88
CA ARG A 233 29.90 -8.55 -9.73
C ARG A 233 29.45 -8.13 -8.34
N SER A 234 29.12 -9.09 -7.48
CA SER A 234 28.45 -8.85 -6.20
C SER A 234 27.23 -7.93 -6.34
N LEU A 235 26.36 -8.26 -7.30
CA LEU A 235 25.14 -7.50 -7.61
C LEU A 235 23.93 -8.43 -7.49
N PHE A 236 22.93 -7.99 -6.73
CA PHE A 236 21.64 -8.65 -6.64
C PHE A 236 20.59 -7.73 -7.23
N ILE A 237 19.79 -8.29 -8.14
CA ILE A 237 18.73 -7.60 -8.86
C ILE A 237 17.44 -8.33 -8.57
N ALA A 238 16.37 -7.63 -8.20
CA ALA A 238 15.10 -8.27 -7.89
C ALA A 238 13.90 -7.52 -8.47
N GLY A 239 12.91 -8.26 -8.94
CA GLY A 239 11.62 -7.74 -9.42
C GLY A 239 10.57 -7.79 -8.31
N SER A 240 9.94 -6.66 -7.98
CA SER A 240 8.97 -6.56 -6.88
C SER A 240 7.63 -7.23 -7.21
N HIS A 241 6.84 -7.55 -6.18
CA HIS A 241 5.37 -7.60 -6.33
C HIS A 241 4.82 -6.24 -6.81
N PRO A 242 3.58 -6.17 -7.35
CA PRO A 242 3.01 -4.90 -7.79
C PRO A 242 2.97 -3.87 -6.65
N ILE A 243 3.35 -2.64 -6.97
CA ILE A 243 3.25 -1.51 -6.07
C ILE A 243 2.22 -0.51 -6.56
N VAL A 244 1.71 0.28 -5.61
CA VAL A 244 0.97 1.51 -5.89
C VAL A 244 1.76 2.63 -5.23
N ARG A 245 2.25 3.58 -6.01
CA ARG A 245 2.84 4.79 -5.46
C ARG A 245 1.72 5.77 -5.15
N VAL A 246 1.69 6.26 -3.92
CA VAL A 246 0.80 7.33 -3.48
C VAL A 246 1.66 8.45 -2.92
N ARG A 247 1.30 9.70 -3.23
CA ARG A 247 1.96 10.88 -2.70
C ARG A 247 2.00 10.80 -1.16
N PRO A 248 3.18 10.87 -0.54
CA PRO A 248 3.31 10.86 0.91
C PRO A 248 2.55 12.03 1.54
N ALA A 249 1.77 11.74 2.57
CA ALA A 249 1.02 12.69 3.37
C ALA A 249 0.62 12.04 4.72
N THR A 250 0.12 12.84 5.65
CA THR A 250 -0.40 12.37 6.94
C THR A 250 -1.74 13.07 7.22
N PRO A 251 -2.89 12.39 7.04
CA PRO A 251 -3.04 11.04 6.49
C PRO A 251 -2.65 10.94 5.01
N MET A 252 -2.28 9.76 4.55
CA MET A 252 -2.15 9.43 3.14
C MET A 252 -3.53 9.35 2.48
N ILE A 253 -3.66 9.95 1.31
CA ILE A 253 -4.93 10.10 0.57
C ILE A 253 -4.69 9.99 -0.94
N TYR A 254 -5.70 9.57 -1.70
CA TYR A 254 -5.67 9.65 -3.15
C TYR A 254 -6.08 11.04 -3.63
N LYS A 255 -5.34 11.57 -4.60
CA LYS A 255 -5.64 12.82 -5.31
C LYS A 255 -5.36 12.66 -6.79
N SER A 256 -5.93 13.56 -7.60
CA SER A 256 -5.59 13.65 -9.02
C SER A 256 -4.08 13.80 -9.20
N ARG A 257 -3.50 12.93 -10.04
CA ARG A 257 -2.06 12.83 -10.36
C ARG A 257 -1.16 12.56 -9.16
N GLY A 258 -1.73 12.25 -8.00
CA GLY A 258 -1.01 11.95 -6.76
C GLY A 258 -0.72 10.46 -6.57
N TRP A 259 -0.98 9.62 -7.57
CA TRP A 259 -0.70 8.20 -7.49
C TRP A 259 -0.51 7.55 -8.87
N ASP A 260 0.16 6.41 -8.89
CA ASP A 260 0.26 5.49 -10.03
C ASP A 260 0.56 4.07 -9.55
N ALA A 261 0.58 3.08 -10.45
CA ALA A 261 0.84 1.68 -10.10
C ALA A 261 1.82 1.04 -11.08
N GLY A 262 2.53 0.01 -10.62
CA GLY A 262 3.55 -0.64 -11.45
C GLY A 262 4.41 -1.65 -10.71
N TRP A 263 5.62 -1.85 -11.22
CA TRP A 263 6.59 -2.82 -10.68
C TRP A 263 7.98 -2.21 -10.61
N LEU A 264 8.78 -2.69 -9.66
CA LEU A 264 10.17 -2.29 -9.52
C LEU A 264 11.10 -3.40 -10.00
N VAL A 265 12.21 -3.01 -10.61
CA VAL A 265 13.45 -3.76 -10.67
C VAL A 265 14.47 -3.03 -9.80
N VAL A 266 14.92 -3.66 -8.72
CA VAL A 266 15.73 -3.04 -7.66
C VAL A 266 17.08 -3.71 -7.59
N HIS A 267 18.13 -2.90 -7.50
CA HIS A 267 19.52 -3.36 -7.48
C HIS A 267 20.19 -3.00 -6.16
N THR A 268 21.10 -3.85 -5.69
CA THR A 268 21.94 -3.55 -4.51
C THR A 268 22.95 -2.43 -4.74
N ASP A 269 23.06 -1.90 -5.95
CA ASP A 269 23.91 -0.75 -6.30
C ASP A 269 23.20 0.59 -6.20
N GLY A 270 21.96 0.63 -5.67
CA GLY A 270 21.13 1.84 -5.56
C GLY A 270 20.23 2.12 -6.76
N THR A 271 20.35 1.37 -7.86
CA THR A 271 19.50 1.55 -9.04
C THR A 271 18.10 0.97 -8.80
N VAL A 272 17.07 1.77 -9.09
CA VAL A 272 15.67 1.33 -9.10
C VAL A 272 15.06 1.69 -10.44
N VAL A 273 14.58 0.70 -11.18
CA VAL A 273 13.79 0.91 -12.40
C VAL A 273 12.32 0.67 -12.06
N TYR A 274 11.49 1.68 -12.23
CA TYR A 274 10.05 1.59 -12.06
C TYR A 274 9.38 1.48 -13.42
N ARG A 275 8.72 0.34 -13.67
CA ARG A 275 7.78 0.21 -14.77
C ARG A 275 6.44 0.76 -14.34
N ARG A 276 6.20 2.02 -14.68
CA ARG A 276 4.97 2.76 -14.37
C ARG A 276 3.88 2.38 -15.36
N CYS A 277 2.68 2.11 -14.85
CA CYS A 277 1.45 2.19 -15.60
C CYS A 277 0.81 3.55 -15.32
N ASP A 278 0.75 4.41 -16.34
CA ASP A 278 0.07 5.70 -16.21
C ASP A 278 -1.44 5.48 -16.04
N PRO A 279 -2.05 5.91 -14.92
CA PRO A 279 -3.42 5.50 -14.58
C PRO A 279 -4.48 6.15 -15.49
N TYR A 280 -4.13 7.22 -16.21
CA TYR A 280 -5.06 7.90 -17.12
C TYR A 280 -5.02 7.29 -18.52
N SER A 281 -3.83 6.91 -18.99
CA SER A 281 -3.63 6.44 -20.37
C SER A 281 -3.41 4.94 -20.51
N LEU A 282 -3.18 4.22 -19.41
CA LEU A 282 -2.76 2.81 -19.35
C LEU A 282 -1.46 2.51 -20.12
N ARG A 283 -0.73 3.54 -20.52
CA ARG A 283 0.56 3.39 -21.18
C ARG A 283 1.62 3.08 -20.15
N PHE A 284 2.58 2.28 -20.56
CA PHE A 284 3.72 1.92 -19.75
C PHE A 284 4.94 2.76 -20.11
N ASP A 285 5.63 3.25 -19.09
CA ASP A 285 6.94 3.89 -19.19
C ASP A 285 7.89 3.35 -18.11
N ASP A 286 9.17 3.27 -18.42
CA ASP A 286 10.20 2.84 -17.47
C ASP A 286 10.94 4.10 -16.98
N ARG A 287 10.97 4.29 -15.65
CA ARG A 287 11.67 5.40 -14.97
C ARG A 287 12.83 4.85 -14.16
N THR A 288 13.96 5.53 -14.18
CA THR A 288 15.15 5.10 -13.41
C THR A 288 15.43 6.10 -12.29
N PHE A 289 15.58 5.57 -11.07
CA PHE A 289 15.90 6.30 -9.86
C PHE A 289 17.18 5.79 -9.22
N ARG A 290 17.70 6.60 -8.30
CA ARG A 290 18.77 6.23 -7.37
C ARG A 290 18.20 6.37 -5.96
N CYS A 291 17.99 5.24 -5.29
CA CYS A 291 17.29 5.21 -4.00
C CYS A 291 18.11 4.50 -2.94
N ALA A 292 18.07 5.00 -1.71
CA ALA A 292 18.47 4.19 -0.56
C ALA A 292 17.50 3.01 -0.43
N THR A 293 18.02 1.82 -0.17
CA THR A 293 17.22 0.60 -0.07
C THR A 293 17.72 -0.28 1.06
N ARG A 294 16.76 -0.80 1.83
CA ARG A 294 16.96 -1.80 2.87
C ARG A 294 16.42 -3.14 2.38
N TRP A 295 17.14 -4.22 2.65
CA TRP A 295 16.84 -5.56 2.20
C TRP A 295 16.61 -6.46 3.41
N PHE A 296 15.45 -7.08 3.44
CA PHE A 296 14.97 -7.91 4.53
C PHE A 296 14.78 -9.34 4.07
N VAL A 297 14.94 -10.29 4.99
CA VAL A 297 14.71 -11.71 4.73
C VAL A 297 13.91 -12.37 5.84
N ALA A 298 13.11 -13.38 5.47
CA ALA A 298 12.35 -14.22 6.39
C ALA A 298 12.67 -15.69 6.12
#